data_AF-E9JTW8-F1
#
_entry.id   AF-E9JTW8-F1
#
_cell.length_a   1.000
_cell.length_b   1.000
_cell.length_c   1.000
_cell.angle_alpha   90.00
_cell.angle_beta   90.00
_cell.angle_gamma   90.00
#
_symmetry.space_group_name_H-M   'P 1'
#
loop_
_entity.id
_entity.type
_entity.pdbx_description
1 polymer ?
#
loop_
_entity_poly.entity_id
_entity_poly.type
_entity_poly.pdbx_seq_one_letter_code
_entity_poly.pdbx_strand_id
1 'polypeptide(L)'
;GPVGFLLDTASALQITNGLLKKAYELSILCDAEVALIVFSNRGKLYEFCSSSSMSKTLERYHRCTYADAWMDKSSKELQGDYQEYLKLKIRVKELAQSQRHLLGEDLCQWVGTNWS
;
A
#
# COMPACT_ATOMS: atom_id res chain seq x y z
N GLY A 1 -35.76 -21.67 -7.12
CA GLY A 1 -36.29 -21.63 -8.50
C GLY A 1 -36.12 -20.23 -9.10
N PRO A 2 -36.23 -20.07 -10.43
CA PRO A 2 -35.99 -18.81 -11.14
C PRO A 2 -36.86 -17.63 -10.64
N VAL A 3 -38.06 -17.92 -10.09
CA VAL A 3 -38.99 -16.92 -9.55
C VAL A 3 -38.46 -16.27 -8.26
N GLY A 4 -37.88 -17.06 -7.34
CA GLY A 4 -37.25 -16.53 -6.12
C GLY A 4 -35.97 -15.74 -6.42
N PHE A 5 -35.22 -16.18 -7.44
CA PHE A 5 -34.02 -15.47 -7.91
C PHE A 5 -34.33 -14.05 -8.40
N LEU A 6 -35.42 -13.89 -9.18
CA LEU A 6 -35.87 -12.59 -9.69
C LEU A 6 -36.38 -11.68 -8.57
N LEU A 7 -37.10 -12.24 -7.59
CA LEU A 7 -37.62 -11.49 -6.44
C LEU A 7 -36.50 -10.92 -5.56
N ASP A 8 -35.43 -11.70 -5.35
CA ASP A 8 -34.24 -11.24 -4.61
C ASP A 8 -33.53 -10.10 -5.34
N THR A 9 -33.40 -10.20 -6.67
CA THR A 9 -32.77 -9.15 -7.46
C THR A 9 -33.60 -7.88 -7.53
N ALA A 10 -34.93 -8.00 -7.58
CA ALA A 10 -35.84 -6.87 -7.56
C ALA A 10 -35.79 -6.15 -6.20
N SER A 11 -35.77 -6.92 -5.11
CA SER A 11 -35.63 -6.39 -3.75
C SER A 11 -34.30 -5.66 -3.56
N ALA A 12 -33.19 -6.25 -4.01
CA ALA A 12 -31.87 -5.61 -3.97
C ALA A 12 -31.81 -4.32 -4.82
N LEU A 13 -32.44 -4.32 -5.99
CA LEU A 13 -32.54 -3.14 -6.86
C LEU A 13 -33.36 -2.02 -6.19
N GLN A 14 -34.43 -2.36 -5.48
CA GLN A 14 -35.26 -1.37 -4.80
C GLN A 14 -34.54 -0.72 -3.61
N ILE A 15 -33.81 -1.51 -2.83
CA ILE A 15 -33.00 -1.01 -1.70
C ILE A 15 -31.87 -0.11 -2.21
N THR A 16 -31.16 -0.54 -3.26
CA THR A 16 -30.06 0.25 -3.86
C THR A 16 -30.58 1.57 -4.42
N ASN A 17 -31.71 1.58 -5.13
CA ASN A 17 -32.34 2.81 -5.62
C ASN A 17 -32.68 3.80 -4.50
N GLY A 18 -33.18 3.32 -3.35
CA GLY A 18 -33.43 4.17 -2.19
C GLY A 18 -32.14 4.77 -1.60
N LEU A 19 -31.08 3.96 -1.52
CA LEU A 19 -29.77 4.41 -1.03
C LEU A 19 -29.11 5.42 -1.97
N LEU A 20 -29.24 5.22 -3.29
CA LEU A 20 -28.76 6.13 -4.32
C LEU A 20 -29.41 7.50 -4.22
N LYS A 21 -30.73 7.56 -4.03
CA LYS A 21 -31.45 8.83 -3.82
C LYS A 21 -30.90 9.61 -2.62
N LYS A 22 -30.72 8.92 -1.49
CA LYS A 22 -30.16 9.56 -0.28
C LYS A 22 -28.72 10.01 -0.48
N ALA A 23 -27.89 9.20 -1.12
CA ALA A 23 -26.50 9.56 -1.42
C ALA A 23 -26.43 10.80 -2.32
N TYR A 24 -27.32 10.89 -3.31
CA TYR A 24 -27.44 12.05 -4.18
C TYR A 24 -27.92 13.30 -3.43
N GLU A 25 -28.99 13.18 -2.63
CA GLU A 25 -29.48 14.28 -1.78
C GLU A 25 -28.38 14.81 -0.85
N LEU A 26 -27.63 13.93 -0.18
CA LEU A 26 -26.51 14.31 0.69
C LEU A 26 -25.38 15.00 -0.08
N SER A 27 -25.05 14.50 -1.28
CA SER A 27 -24.00 15.12 -2.10
C SER A 27 -24.35 16.57 -2.45
N ILE A 28 -25.61 16.85 -2.78
CA ILE A 28 -26.08 18.21 -3.09
C ILE A 28 -26.17 19.07 -1.83
N LEU A 29 -26.80 18.57 -0.76
CA LEU A 29 -27.06 19.35 0.45
C LEU A 29 -25.78 19.78 1.17
N CYS A 30 -24.75 18.96 1.12
CA CYS A 30 -23.49 19.20 1.81
C CYS A 30 -22.33 19.62 0.90
N ASP A 31 -22.58 19.78 -0.41
CA ASP A 31 -21.52 19.97 -1.42
C ASP A 31 -20.38 18.95 -1.26
N ALA A 32 -20.76 17.70 -1.03
CA ALA A 32 -19.84 16.63 -0.69
C ALA A 32 -19.70 15.65 -1.86
N GLU A 33 -18.47 15.19 -2.11
CA GLU A 33 -18.24 14.09 -3.04
C GLU A 33 -18.60 12.76 -2.38
N VAL A 34 -19.58 12.06 -2.95
CA VAL A 34 -20.12 10.80 -2.41
C VAL A 34 -19.95 9.71 -3.46
N ALA A 35 -19.32 8.60 -3.07
CA ALA A 35 -19.27 7.38 -3.85
C ALA A 35 -19.90 6.22 -3.06
N LEU A 36 -20.68 5.40 -3.75
CA LEU A 36 -21.33 4.21 -3.22
C LEU A 36 -20.95 3.01 -4.09
N ILE A 37 -20.48 1.94 -3.45
CA ILE A 37 -20.13 0.68 -4.08
C ILE A 37 -20.87 -0.43 -3.33
N VAL A 38 -21.66 -1.23 -4.05
CA VAL A 38 -22.45 -2.33 -3.48
C VAL A 38 -22.10 -3.63 -4.20
N PHE A 39 -21.61 -4.60 -3.43
CA PHE A 39 -21.39 -5.96 -3.89
C PHE A 39 -22.53 -6.86 -3.44
N SER A 40 -23.19 -7.51 -4.39
CA SER A 40 -24.13 -8.59 -4.10
C SER A 40 -23.36 -9.89 -3.83
N ASN A 41 -23.91 -10.74 -2.95
CA ASN A 41 -23.43 -12.12 -2.75
C ASN A 41 -23.42 -12.97 -4.04
N ARG A 42 -24.10 -12.53 -5.10
CA ARG A 42 -24.08 -13.14 -6.44
C ARG A 42 -23.02 -12.54 -7.38
N GLY A 43 -22.10 -11.73 -6.86
CA GLY A 43 -21.01 -11.12 -7.64
C GLY A 43 -21.43 -9.93 -8.52
N LYS A 44 -22.65 -9.40 -8.36
CA LYS A 44 -23.07 -8.18 -9.06
C LYS A 44 -22.52 -6.94 -8.34
N LEU A 45 -21.93 -6.04 -9.11
CA LEU A 45 -21.47 -4.73 -8.67
C LEU A 45 -22.49 -3.66 -9.07
N TYR A 46 -22.91 -2.86 -8.10
CA TYR A 46 -23.65 -1.62 -8.34
C TYR A 46 -22.82 -0.46 -7.81
N GLU A 47 -22.64 0.56 -8.62
CA GLU A 47 -21.81 1.71 -8.27
C GLU A 47 -22.49 3.02 -8.59
N PHE A 48 -22.17 4.03 -7.80
CA PHE A 48 -22.59 5.42 -8.01
C PHE A 48 -21.51 6.35 -7.50
N CYS A 49 -21.29 7.42 -8.25
CA CYS A 49 -20.37 8.48 -7.89
C CYS A 49 -21.07 9.80 -8.20
N SER A 50 -21.06 10.74 -7.26
CA SER A 50 -21.57 12.09 -7.53
C SER A 50 -20.62 12.92 -8.40
N SER A 51 -19.36 12.50 -8.51
CA SER A 51 -18.34 13.11 -9.37
C SER A 51 -18.27 12.45 -10.75
N SER A 52 -17.53 13.07 -11.66
CA SER A 52 -17.36 12.60 -13.05
C SER A 52 -16.70 11.22 -13.19
N SER A 53 -16.00 10.72 -12.17
CA SER A 53 -15.26 9.47 -12.26
C SER A 53 -15.06 8.82 -10.89
N MET A 54 -15.57 7.60 -10.74
CA MET A 54 -15.34 6.75 -9.56
C MET A 54 -13.84 6.57 -9.27
N SER A 55 -13.02 6.39 -10.31
CA SER A 55 -11.56 6.23 -10.16
C SER A 55 -10.92 7.43 -9.48
N LYS A 56 -11.35 8.65 -9.80
CA LYS A 56 -10.82 9.87 -9.16
C LYS A 56 -11.25 9.96 -7.69
N THR A 57 -12.48 9.57 -7.38
CA THR A 57 -12.96 9.53 -5.99
C THR A 57 -12.17 8.51 -5.17
N LEU A 58 -11.93 7.33 -5.73
CA LEU A 58 -11.11 6.28 -5.10
C LEU A 58 -9.65 6.71 -4.94
N GLU A 59 -9.07 7.37 -5.93
CA GLU A 59 -7.71 7.90 -5.84
C GLU A 59 -7.62 8.95 -4.72
N ARG A 60 -8.59 9.87 -4.63
CA ARG A 60 -8.61 10.87 -3.56
C ARG A 60 -8.82 10.24 -2.19
N TYR A 61 -9.73 9.25 -2.08
CA TYR A 61 -9.90 8.46 -0.86
C TYR A 61 -8.58 7.80 -0.46
N HIS A 62 -7.92 7.12 -1.40
CA HIS A 62 -6.63 6.47 -1.12
C HIS A 62 -5.60 7.50 -0.69
N ARG A 63 -5.51 8.67 -1.34
CA ARG A 63 -4.60 9.74 -0.91
C ARG A 63 -4.93 10.26 0.48
N CYS A 64 -6.19 10.47 0.85
CA CYS A 64 -6.54 10.98 2.18
C CYS A 64 -6.35 9.93 3.29
N THR A 65 -6.80 8.70 3.06
CA THR A 65 -6.76 7.62 4.07
C THR A 65 -5.38 6.99 4.18
N TYR A 66 -4.66 6.88 3.07
CA TYR A 66 -3.31 6.32 3.05
C TYR A 66 -2.20 7.37 3.11
N ALA A 67 -2.36 8.66 2.79
CA ALA A 67 -1.27 9.62 3.07
C ALA A 67 -0.94 9.66 4.57
N ASP A 68 -1.94 9.55 5.45
CA ASP A 68 -1.73 9.42 6.89
C ASP A 68 -1.00 8.10 7.25
N ALA A 69 -1.31 7.00 6.56
CA ALA A 69 -0.66 5.70 6.78
C ALA A 69 0.75 5.60 6.18
N TRP A 70 1.02 6.24 5.03
CA TRP A 70 2.31 6.16 4.32
C TRP A 70 3.33 7.13 4.90
N MET A 71 2.90 8.28 5.46
CA MET A 71 3.81 9.15 6.23
C MET A 71 4.34 8.44 7.47
N ASP A 72 3.51 7.64 8.16
CA ASP A 72 3.93 6.84 9.31
C ASP A 72 4.74 5.60 8.91
N LYS A 73 4.36 4.92 7.82
CA LYS A 73 5.00 3.66 7.39
C LYS A 73 6.29 3.86 6.59
N SER A 74 6.32 4.80 5.64
CA SER A 74 7.50 5.10 4.82
C SER A 74 8.64 5.66 5.67
N SER A 75 8.34 6.47 6.70
CA SER A 75 9.37 7.00 7.58
C SER A 75 9.98 5.91 8.47
N LYS A 76 9.21 4.89 8.87
CA LYS A 76 9.68 3.75 9.66
C LYS A 76 10.43 2.71 8.80
N GLU A 77 9.95 2.41 7.60
CA GLU A 77 10.59 1.47 6.66
C GLU A 77 11.93 2.01 6.15
N LEU A 78 12.00 3.27 5.67
CA LEU A 78 13.26 3.86 5.22
C LEU A 78 14.32 3.92 6.34
N GLN A 79 13.88 4.16 7.58
CA GLN A 79 14.76 4.14 8.75
C GLN A 79 15.25 2.72 9.07
N GLY A 80 14.38 1.71 8.95
CA GLY A 80 14.72 0.29 9.10
C GLY A 80 15.73 -0.18 8.06
N ASP A 81 15.46 0.10 6.79
CA ASP A 81 16.30 -0.29 5.66
C ASP A 81 17.71 0.33 5.75
N TYR A 82 17.79 1.60 6.15
CA TYR A 82 19.09 2.26 6.34
C TYR A 82 19.89 1.66 7.51
N GLN A 83 19.23 1.30 8.62
CA GLN A 83 19.88 0.61 9.72
C GLN A 83 20.37 -0.79 9.33
N GLU A 84 19.58 -1.52 8.54
CA GLU A 84 19.95 -2.84 8.04
C GLU A 84 21.14 -2.76 7.07
N TYR A 85 21.13 -1.79 6.17
CA TYR A 85 22.25 -1.51 5.28
C TYR A 85 23.54 -1.23 6.07
N LEU A 86 23.48 -0.41 7.13
CA LEU A 86 24.65 -0.12 7.96
C LEU A 86 25.18 -1.38 8.66
N LYS A 87 24.31 -2.23 9.20
CA LYS A 87 24.70 -3.52 9.81
C LYS A 87 25.37 -4.44 8.78
N LEU A 88 24.78 -4.55 7.59
CA LEU A 88 25.32 -5.38 6.53
C LEU A 88 26.68 -4.86 6.06
N LYS A 89 26.83 -3.54 5.91
CA LYS A 89 28.07 -2.88 5.53
C LYS A 89 29.21 -3.15 6.52
N ILE A 90 28.91 -3.18 7.82
CA ILE A 90 29.88 -3.54 8.87
C ILE A 90 30.31 -5.00 8.69
N ARG A 91 29.35 -5.93 8.59
CA ARG A 91 29.67 -7.37 8.39
C ARG A 91 30.49 -7.64 7.14
N VAL A 92 30.19 -6.96 6.03
CA VAL A 92 30.98 -7.09 4.79
C VAL A 92 32.42 -6.65 5.02
N LYS A 93 32.66 -5.55 5.75
CA LYS A 93 34.02 -5.12 6.08
C LYS A 93 34.74 -6.12 6.98
N GLU A 94 34.07 -6.66 7.99
CA GLU A 94 34.62 -7.67 8.90
C GLU A 94 34.98 -8.96 8.15
N LEU A 95 34.07 -9.45 7.30
CA LEU A 95 34.30 -10.62 6.47
C LEU A 95 35.45 -10.40 5.48
N ALA A 96 35.50 -9.25 4.82
CA ALA A 96 36.59 -8.91 3.91
C ALA A 96 37.94 -8.84 4.64
N GLN A 97 37.98 -8.27 5.85
CA GLN A 97 39.19 -8.22 6.66
C GLN A 97 39.62 -9.63 7.11
N SER A 98 38.68 -10.47 7.56
CA SER A 98 38.97 -11.85 7.93
C SER A 98 39.49 -12.68 6.76
N GLN A 99 38.97 -12.47 5.54
CA GLN A 99 39.48 -13.13 4.34
C GLN A 99 40.94 -12.74 4.05
N ARG A 100 41.32 -11.45 4.16
CA ARG A 100 42.71 -11.02 3.96
C ARG A 100 43.67 -11.62 4.97
N HIS A 101 43.28 -11.64 6.26
CA HIS A 101 44.09 -12.28 7.31
C HIS A 101 44.32 -13.76 7.00
N LEU A 102 43.28 -14.49 6.55
CA LEU A 102 43.39 -15.92 6.21
C LEU A 102 44.22 -16.17 4.95
N LEU A 103 44.17 -15.26 3.97
CA LEU A 103 44.99 -15.31 2.76
C LEU A 103 46.44 -14.89 3.01
N GLY A 104 46.77 -14.49 4.24
CA GLY A 104 48.14 -14.11 4.63
C GLY A 104 48.59 -12.78 4.03
N GLU A 105 47.68 -11.94 3.54
CA GLU A 105 48.02 -10.65 2.92
C GLU A 105 48.64 -9.67 3.93
N ASP A 106 48.37 -9.84 5.23
CA ASP A 106 48.99 -9.06 6.31
C ASP A 106 50.41 -9.55 6.69
N LEU A 107 50.87 -10.71 6.17
CA LEU A 107 52.28 -11.11 6.29
C LEU A 107 53.17 -10.35 5.30
N CYS A 108 52.63 -9.83 4.20
CA CYS A 108 53.40 -9.09 3.20
C CYS A 108 53.86 -7.71 3.69
N GLN A 109 53.21 -7.14 4.71
CA GLN A 109 53.62 -5.82 5.24
C GLN A 109 54.84 -5.90 6.16
N TRP A 110 55.15 -7.06 6.74
CA TRP A 110 56.32 -7.25 7.63
C TRP A 110 57.54 -7.86 6.94
N VAL A 111 57.38 -8.54 5.80
CA VAL A 111 58.51 -9.16 5.08
C VAL A 111 59.22 -8.18 4.14
N GLY A 112 58.63 -7.00 3.89
CA GLY A 112 59.19 -5.97 2.99
C GLY A 112 59.99 -4.83 3.63
N THR A 113 60.05 -4.73 4.97
CA THR A 113 60.69 -3.59 5.65
C THR A 113 61.94 -3.93 6.47
N ASN A 114 62.42 -5.18 6.42
CA ASN A 114 63.58 -5.57 7.22
C ASN A 114 64.65 -6.33 6.45
N TRP A 115 65.09 -5.78 5.30
CA TRP A 115 66.42 -6.02 4.74
C TRP A 115 66.86 -4.79 3.95
N SER A 116 67.49 -3.84 4.64
CA SER A 116 68.46 -2.88 4.10
C SER A 116 69.45 -2.55 5.21
#